data_AF-A0A9D6KLH8-F1
#
_entry.id   AF-A0A9D6KLH8-F1
#
_cell.length_a   1.000
_cell.length_b   1.000
_cell.length_c   1.000
_cell.angle_alpha   90.00
_cell.angle_beta   90.00
_cell.angle_gamma   90.00
#
_symmetry.space_group_name_H-M   'P 1'
#
loop_
_entity.id
_entity.type
_entity.pdbx_description
1 polymer ?
#
loop_
_entity_poly.entity_id
_entity_poly.type
_entity_poly.pdbx_seq_one_letter_code
_entity_poly.pdbx_strand_id
1 'polypeptide(L)'
;MSRPSVETITAFAGILTAVAALLTAGGLAYQLRQQERLTKFTMGVTALQQLAEEWGTRMVPQRQAAATALLAGKTDSSTSMVLDFFERVGLLVNNGALDEELAWHQFYEPLVHYWFANREFIRVAQARDQTIWQDLDKVAKRLMEIEARHRFGPSVPASPPSKSDVDAFLKDEIQSK
;
A
#
# COMPACT_ATOMS: atom_id res chain seq x y z
N MET A 1 0.03 -55.55 46.40
CA MET A 1 -0.03 -54.83 45.11
C MET A 1 -1.46 -54.33 44.94
N SER A 2 -1.75 -53.12 45.44
CA SER A 2 -3.12 -52.58 45.47
C SER A 2 -3.48 -52.00 44.11
N ARG A 3 -4.56 -52.52 43.48
CA ARG A 3 -5.07 -52.02 42.21
C ARG A 3 -5.63 -50.60 42.41
N PRO A 4 -5.27 -49.61 41.58
CA PRO A 4 -5.88 -48.29 41.63
C PRO A 4 -7.39 -48.40 41.36
N SER A 5 -8.21 -47.63 42.09
CA SER A 5 -9.66 -47.57 41.89
C SER A 5 -9.99 -46.91 40.55
N VAL A 6 -11.10 -47.30 39.93
CA VAL A 6 -11.56 -46.80 38.61
C VAL A 6 -11.68 -45.27 38.58
N GLU A 7 -11.97 -44.66 39.72
CA GLU A 7 -12.07 -43.21 39.92
C GLU A 7 -10.71 -42.50 39.74
N THR A 8 -9.61 -43.07 40.23
CA THR A 8 -8.28 -42.50 39.99
C THR A 8 -7.88 -42.55 38.52
N ILE A 9 -8.18 -43.66 37.82
CA ILE A 9 -7.83 -43.83 36.40
C ILE A 9 -8.58 -42.81 35.52
N THR A 10 -9.87 -42.59 35.81
CA THR A 10 -10.72 -41.63 35.07
C THR A 10 -10.33 -40.17 35.34
N ALA A 11 -9.96 -39.82 36.57
CA ALA A 11 -9.47 -38.49 36.90
C ALA A 11 -8.15 -38.14 36.17
N PHE A 12 -7.19 -39.05 36.12
CA PHE A 12 -5.93 -38.84 35.37
C PHE A 12 -6.17 -38.75 33.86
N ALA A 13 -7.09 -39.55 33.32
CA ALA A 13 -7.46 -39.47 31.91
C ALA A 13 -8.07 -38.08 31.56
N GLY A 14 -8.97 -37.55 32.41
CA GLY A 14 -9.57 -36.24 32.20
C GLY A 14 -8.55 -35.09 32.22
N ILE A 15 -7.57 -35.13 33.13
CA ILE A 15 -6.49 -34.13 33.20
C ILE A 15 -5.62 -34.19 31.93
N LEU A 16 -5.26 -35.40 31.47
CA LEU A 16 -4.48 -35.58 30.25
C LEU A 16 -5.22 -35.06 29.02
N THR A 17 -6.52 -35.32 28.89
CA THR A 17 -7.35 -34.79 27.79
C THR A 17 -7.44 -33.26 27.84
N ALA A 18 -7.59 -32.67 29.02
CA ALA A 18 -7.64 -31.21 29.17
C ALA A 18 -6.30 -30.54 28.77
N VAL A 19 -5.17 -31.11 29.17
CA VAL A 19 -3.84 -30.61 28.77
C VAL A 19 -3.63 -30.74 27.27
N ALA A 20 -3.97 -31.89 26.68
CA ALA A 20 -3.88 -32.09 25.24
C ALA A 20 -4.75 -31.07 24.47
N ALA A 21 -5.98 -30.83 24.92
CA ALA A 21 -6.88 -29.86 24.31
C ALA A 21 -6.33 -28.43 24.37
N LEU A 22 -5.72 -28.01 25.49
CA LEU A 22 -5.08 -26.70 25.63
C LEU A 22 -3.86 -26.54 24.70
N LEU A 23 -3.04 -27.58 24.57
CA LEU A 23 -1.90 -27.58 23.65
C LEU A 23 -2.36 -27.50 22.19
N THR A 24 -3.40 -28.26 21.81
CA THR A 24 -3.99 -28.18 20.47
C THR A 24 -4.59 -26.81 20.19
N ALA A 25 -5.36 -26.25 21.12
CA ALA A 25 -5.94 -24.91 20.97
C ALA A 25 -4.87 -23.81 20.85
N GLY A 26 -3.81 -23.89 21.66
CA GLY A 26 -2.65 -22.99 21.56
C GLY A 26 -1.93 -23.13 20.22
N GLY A 27 -1.72 -24.36 19.76
CA GLY A 27 -1.12 -24.66 18.45
C GLY A 27 -1.94 -24.10 17.28
N LEU A 28 -3.26 -24.29 17.28
CA LEU A 28 -4.17 -23.74 16.28
C LEU A 28 -4.16 -22.21 16.27
N ALA A 29 -4.21 -21.57 17.45
CA ALA A 29 -4.16 -20.11 17.55
C ALA A 29 -2.83 -19.54 17.01
N TYR A 30 -1.72 -20.24 17.24
CA TYR A 30 -0.42 -19.88 16.69
C TYR A 30 -0.40 -20.05 15.16
N GLN A 31 -0.90 -21.18 14.64
CA GLN A 31 -0.96 -21.43 13.20
C GLN A 31 -1.84 -20.41 12.46
N LEU A 32 -3.01 -20.06 13.00
CA LEU A 32 -3.90 -19.05 12.41
C LEU A 32 -3.21 -17.69 12.32
N ARG A 33 -2.52 -17.25 13.36
CA ARG A 33 -1.75 -15.99 13.34
C ARG A 33 -0.62 -16.01 12.31
N GLN A 34 0.03 -17.14 12.12
CA GLN A 34 1.08 -17.29 11.10
C GLN A 34 0.49 -17.28 9.69
N GLN A 35 -0.63 -17.98 9.49
CA GLN A 35 -1.35 -17.97 8.21
C GLN A 35 -1.84 -16.58 7.85
N GLU A 36 -2.43 -15.83 8.78
CA GLU A 36 -2.84 -14.45 8.54
C GLU A 36 -1.68 -13.57 8.04
N ARG A 37 -0.50 -13.69 8.64
CA ARG A 37 0.70 -12.93 8.22
C ARG A 37 1.14 -13.32 6.81
N LEU A 38 1.26 -14.61 6.55
CA LEU A 38 1.70 -15.12 5.24
C LEU A 38 0.68 -14.76 4.15
N THR A 39 -0.61 -14.94 4.42
CA THR A 39 -1.69 -14.58 3.49
C THR A 39 -1.66 -13.10 3.17
N LYS A 40 -1.54 -12.22 4.17
CA LYS A 40 -1.43 -10.77 3.94
C LYS A 40 -0.20 -10.41 3.10
N PHE A 41 0.96 -11.01 3.41
CA PHE A 41 2.17 -10.79 2.63
C PHE A 41 2.01 -11.24 1.16
N THR A 42 1.51 -12.46 0.94
CA THR A 42 1.28 -12.97 -0.42
C THR A 42 0.27 -12.12 -1.19
N MET A 43 -0.85 -11.75 -0.56
CA MET A 43 -1.85 -10.87 -1.17
C MET A 43 -1.26 -9.50 -1.53
N GLY A 44 -0.44 -8.92 -0.66
CA GLY A 44 0.25 -7.65 -0.92
C GLY A 44 1.20 -7.74 -2.10
N VAL A 45 2.00 -8.80 -2.20
CA VAL A 45 2.89 -9.04 -3.35
C VAL A 45 2.09 -9.22 -4.64
N THR A 46 0.99 -9.98 -4.62
CA THR A 46 0.12 -10.14 -5.80
C THR A 46 -0.51 -8.81 -6.22
N ALA A 47 -1.03 -8.03 -5.27
CA ALA A 47 -1.57 -6.71 -5.56
C ALA A 47 -0.52 -5.77 -6.16
N LEU A 48 0.70 -5.77 -5.60
CA LEU A 48 1.83 -5.01 -6.13
C LEU A 48 2.16 -5.40 -7.57
N GLN A 49 2.24 -6.70 -7.87
CA GLN A 49 2.53 -7.21 -9.21
C GLN A 49 1.45 -6.78 -10.20
N GLN A 50 0.17 -6.89 -9.84
CA GLN A 50 -0.95 -6.47 -10.69
C GLN A 50 -0.93 -4.97 -10.96
N LEU A 51 -0.69 -4.16 -9.94
CA LEU A 51 -0.57 -2.71 -10.09
C LEU A 51 0.66 -2.33 -10.93
N ALA A 52 1.79 -3.01 -10.74
CA ALA A 52 3.01 -2.74 -11.50
C ALA A 52 2.84 -3.12 -12.98
N GLU A 53 2.16 -4.23 -13.26
CA GLU A 53 1.80 -4.63 -14.63
C GLU A 53 0.83 -3.63 -15.26
N GLU A 54 -0.23 -3.22 -14.55
CA GLU A 54 -1.16 -2.20 -15.02
C GLU A 54 -0.44 -0.87 -15.30
N TRP A 55 0.45 -0.45 -14.40
CA TRP A 55 1.23 0.77 -14.53
C TRP A 55 2.18 0.75 -15.74
N GLY A 56 2.89 -0.36 -15.92
CA GLY A 56 3.91 -0.53 -16.95
C GLY A 56 3.35 -0.83 -18.34
N THR A 57 2.07 -1.17 -18.47
CA THR A 57 1.47 -1.53 -19.76
C THR A 57 0.22 -0.70 -20.06
N ARG A 58 -0.85 -0.92 -19.30
CA ARG A 58 -2.17 -0.35 -19.57
C ARG A 58 -2.25 1.14 -19.33
N MET A 59 -1.47 1.66 -18.39
CA MET A 59 -1.49 3.09 -18.02
C MET A 59 -0.58 3.96 -18.89
N VAL A 60 0.28 3.38 -19.73
CA VAL A 60 1.24 4.15 -20.54
C VAL A 60 0.55 5.20 -21.41
N PRO A 61 -0.53 4.90 -22.17
CA PRO A 61 -1.19 5.91 -22.99
C PRO A 61 -1.80 7.06 -22.17
N GLN A 62 -2.41 6.73 -21.02
CA GLN A 62 -3.04 7.70 -20.12
C GLN A 62 -1.99 8.59 -19.47
N ARG A 63 -0.85 8.03 -19.08
CA ARG A 63 0.30 8.74 -18.53
C ARG A 63 0.89 9.72 -19.54
N GLN A 64 1.16 9.28 -20.76
CA GLN A 64 1.65 10.14 -21.84
C GLN A 64 0.68 11.30 -22.12
N ALA A 65 -0.62 11.00 -22.22
CA ALA A 65 -1.65 12.00 -22.46
C ALA A 65 -1.78 12.98 -21.29
N ALA A 66 -1.82 12.48 -20.06
CA ALA A 66 -1.86 13.29 -18.83
C ALA A 66 -0.64 14.20 -18.73
N ALA A 67 0.57 13.67 -18.96
CA ALA A 67 1.79 14.43 -18.92
C ALA A 67 1.83 15.55 -19.97
N THR A 68 1.36 15.27 -21.19
CA THR A 68 1.20 16.27 -22.25
C THR A 68 0.23 17.37 -21.84
N ALA A 69 -0.93 17.02 -21.26
CA ALA A 69 -1.91 17.99 -20.79
C ALA A 69 -1.35 18.85 -19.64
N LEU A 70 -0.67 18.23 -18.67
CA LEU A 70 -0.10 18.90 -17.51
C LEU A 70 1.00 19.89 -17.89
N LEU A 71 1.89 19.53 -18.82
CA LEU A 71 2.91 20.46 -19.35
C LEU A 71 2.28 21.64 -20.11
N ALA A 72 1.10 21.45 -20.70
CA ALA A 72 0.31 22.53 -21.30
C ALA A 72 -0.51 23.35 -20.28
N GLY A 73 -0.38 23.07 -18.98
CA GLY A 73 -1.13 23.73 -17.91
C GLY A 73 -2.61 23.35 -17.88
N LYS A 74 -2.97 22.17 -18.38
CA LYS A 74 -4.34 21.65 -18.45
C LYS A 74 -4.45 20.35 -17.67
N THR A 75 -5.67 20.01 -17.29
CA THR A 75 -6.04 18.71 -16.72
C THR A 75 -7.19 18.14 -17.53
N ASP A 76 -7.13 16.85 -17.84
CA ASP A 76 -8.14 16.16 -18.65
C ASP A 76 -8.60 14.83 -18.01
N SER A 77 -9.35 14.04 -18.78
CA SER A 77 -9.78 12.71 -18.33
C SER A 77 -8.60 11.77 -18.07
N SER A 78 -7.51 11.88 -18.84
CA SER A 78 -6.31 11.06 -18.67
C SER A 78 -5.61 11.41 -17.36
N THR A 79 -5.54 12.70 -17.01
CA THR A 79 -5.08 13.16 -15.70
C THR A 79 -5.88 12.49 -14.58
N SER A 80 -7.21 12.50 -14.69
CA SER A 80 -8.08 11.88 -13.68
C SER A 80 -7.85 10.37 -13.57
N MET A 81 -7.67 9.67 -14.69
CA MET A 81 -7.37 8.22 -14.69
C MET A 81 -6.04 7.89 -13.99
N VAL A 82 -5.01 8.73 -14.14
CA VAL A 82 -3.74 8.55 -13.42
C VAL A 82 -3.91 8.79 -11.92
N LEU A 83 -4.67 9.82 -11.53
CA LEU A 83 -4.99 10.05 -10.11
C LEU A 83 -5.83 8.91 -9.53
N ASP A 84 -6.79 8.37 -10.27
CA ASP A 84 -7.60 7.23 -9.86
C ASP A 84 -6.76 5.96 -9.70
N PHE A 85 -5.74 5.75 -10.54
CA PHE A 85 -4.78 4.66 -10.33
C PHE A 85 -4.08 4.81 -8.98
N PHE A 86 -3.54 5.99 -8.67
CA PHE A 86 -2.84 6.21 -7.40
C PHE A 86 -3.77 6.28 -6.19
N GLU A 87 -5.04 6.65 -6.37
CA GLU A 87 -6.05 6.52 -5.32
C GLU A 87 -6.26 5.06 -4.92
N ARG A 88 -6.28 4.13 -5.90
CA ARG A 88 -6.33 2.69 -5.58
C ARG A 88 -5.08 2.21 -4.86
N VAL A 89 -3.90 2.70 -5.26
CA VAL A 89 -2.65 2.42 -4.53
C VAL A 89 -2.76 2.92 -3.09
N GLY A 90 -3.20 4.16 -2.90
CA GLY A 90 -3.40 4.77 -1.59
C GLY A 90 -4.40 3.99 -0.73
N LEU A 91 -5.52 3.57 -1.30
CA LEU A 91 -6.54 2.77 -0.61
C LEU A 91 -5.96 1.46 -0.07
N LEU A 92 -5.19 0.74 -0.90
CA LEU A 92 -4.57 -0.54 -0.52
C LEU A 92 -3.47 -0.36 0.52
N VAL A 93 -2.73 0.76 0.48
CA VAL A 93 -1.74 1.05 1.53
C VAL A 93 -2.43 1.43 2.84
N ASN A 94 -3.43 2.31 2.79
CA ASN A 94 -4.12 2.83 3.98
C ASN A 94 -4.90 1.74 4.73
N ASN A 95 -5.38 0.70 4.05
CA ASN A 95 -6.06 -0.43 4.68
C ASN A 95 -5.12 -1.59 5.06
N GLY A 96 -3.81 -1.47 4.79
CA GLY A 96 -2.80 -2.48 5.10
C GLY A 96 -2.84 -3.73 4.20
N ALA A 97 -3.53 -3.67 3.06
CA ALA A 97 -3.51 -4.73 2.04
C ALA A 97 -2.24 -4.68 1.19
N LEU A 98 -1.64 -3.50 1.03
CA LEU A 98 -0.34 -3.29 0.40
C LEU A 98 0.62 -2.68 1.43
N ASP A 99 1.80 -3.27 1.57
CA ASP A 99 2.84 -2.75 2.43
C ASP A 99 3.39 -1.41 1.91
N GLU A 100 3.56 -0.44 2.81
CA GLU A 100 3.96 0.92 2.43
C GLU A 100 5.41 1.03 1.93
N GLU A 101 6.33 0.19 2.41
CA GLU A 101 7.71 0.14 1.92
C GLU A 101 7.75 -0.46 0.50
N LEU A 102 6.95 -1.50 0.23
CA LEU A 102 6.81 -2.05 -1.12
C LEU A 102 6.18 -1.02 -2.09
N ALA A 103 5.15 -0.31 -1.65
CA ALA A 103 4.53 0.75 -2.44
C ALA A 103 5.49 1.92 -2.70
N TRP A 104 6.27 2.32 -1.68
CA TRP A 104 7.33 3.32 -1.83
C TRP A 104 8.35 2.87 -2.88
N HIS A 105 8.94 1.69 -2.73
CA HIS A 105 9.91 1.16 -3.68
C HIS A 105 9.42 1.14 -5.13
N GLN A 106 8.15 0.81 -5.37
CA GLN A 106 7.60 0.64 -6.71
C GLN A 106 7.02 1.93 -7.32
N PHE A 107 6.41 2.79 -6.51
CA PHE A 107 5.57 3.89 -7.01
C PHE A 107 5.92 5.26 -6.46
N TYR A 108 6.90 5.39 -5.55
CA TYR A 108 7.22 6.68 -4.92
C TYR A 108 7.40 7.81 -5.94
N GLU A 109 8.31 7.63 -6.89
CA GLU A 109 8.64 8.64 -7.87
C GLU A 109 7.40 9.08 -8.67
N PRO A 110 6.70 8.22 -9.43
CA PRO A 110 5.59 8.69 -10.24
C PRO A 110 4.42 9.20 -9.39
N LEU A 111 4.13 8.57 -8.25
CA LEU A 111 3.02 8.99 -7.38
C LEU A 111 3.22 10.42 -6.89
N VAL A 112 4.40 10.75 -6.36
CA VAL A 112 4.67 12.07 -5.79
C VAL A 112 4.72 13.15 -6.88
N HIS A 113 5.30 12.87 -8.05
CA HIS A 113 5.31 13.83 -9.14
C HIS A 113 3.91 14.11 -9.69
N TYR A 114 3.09 13.09 -9.93
CA TYR A 114 1.71 13.28 -10.38
C TYR A 114 0.85 13.98 -9.32
N TRP A 115 0.99 13.62 -8.04
CA TRP A 115 0.29 14.31 -6.95
C TRP A 115 0.68 15.80 -6.89
N PHE A 116 1.97 16.12 -6.96
CA PHE A 116 2.44 17.51 -6.92
C PHE A 116 2.00 18.31 -8.14
N ALA A 117 2.08 17.72 -9.35
CA ALA A 117 1.60 18.33 -10.59
C ALA A 117 0.10 18.67 -10.54
N ASN A 118 -0.68 17.89 -9.79
CA ASN A 118 -2.14 18.01 -9.71
C ASN A 118 -2.65 18.64 -8.41
N ARG A 119 -1.78 19.11 -7.51
CA ARG A 119 -2.18 19.56 -6.16
C ARG A 119 -3.33 20.57 -6.16
N GLU A 120 -3.31 21.52 -7.10
CA GLU A 120 -4.32 22.56 -7.19
C GLU A 120 -5.65 22.02 -7.73
N PHE A 121 -5.57 21.14 -8.72
CA PHE A 121 -6.73 20.45 -9.27
C PHE A 121 -7.41 19.56 -8.21
N ILE A 122 -6.62 18.78 -7.47
CA ILE A 122 -7.08 17.97 -6.33
C ILE A 122 -7.73 18.87 -5.28
N ARG A 123 -7.08 19.98 -4.88
CA ARG A 123 -7.62 20.91 -3.89
C ARG A 123 -8.97 21.51 -4.30
N VAL A 124 -9.12 21.90 -5.56
CA VAL A 124 -10.39 22.44 -6.10
C VAL A 124 -11.48 21.38 -6.13
N ALA A 125 -11.15 20.13 -6.49
CA ALA A 125 -12.09 19.02 -6.45
C ALA A 125 -12.54 18.71 -5.01
N GLN A 126 -11.59 18.66 -4.07
CA GLN A 126 -11.84 18.39 -2.65
C GLN A 126 -12.63 19.49 -1.93
N ALA A 127 -12.57 20.72 -2.41
CA ALA A 127 -13.43 21.80 -1.91
C ALA A 127 -14.92 21.53 -2.16
N ARG A 128 -15.25 20.67 -3.13
CA ARG A 128 -16.62 20.24 -3.44
C ARG A 128 -16.96 18.92 -2.76
N ASP A 129 -16.01 17.99 -2.74
CA ASP A 129 -16.15 16.69 -2.10
C ASP A 129 -14.80 16.23 -1.54
N GLN A 130 -14.68 16.25 -0.21
CA GLN A 130 -13.44 15.93 0.51
C GLN A 130 -12.99 14.47 0.31
N THR A 131 -13.86 13.59 -0.20
CA THR A 131 -13.52 12.18 -0.42
C THR A 131 -12.76 11.95 -1.73
N ILE A 132 -12.75 12.92 -2.65
CA ILE A 132 -12.05 12.81 -3.92
C ILE A 132 -10.53 12.72 -3.69
N TRP A 133 -9.93 11.62 -4.16
CA TRP A 133 -8.50 11.33 -4.07
C TRP A 133 -7.91 11.47 -2.65
N GLN A 134 -8.71 11.17 -1.63
CA GLN A 134 -8.31 11.34 -0.24
C GLN A 134 -7.20 10.36 0.16
N ASP A 135 -7.20 9.16 -0.42
CA ASP A 135 -6.24 8.12 -0.06
C ASP A 135 -4.90 8.36 -0.74
N LEU A 136 -4.93 8.93 -1.95
CA LEU A 136 -3.78 9.48 -2.66
C LEU A 136 -3.09 10.58 -1.84
N ASP A 137 -3.83 11.55 -1.31
CA ASP A 137 -3.24 12.63 -0.51
C ASP A 137 -2.53 12.10 0.76
N LYS A 138 -3.16 11.13 1.44
CA LYS A 138 -2.57 10.48 2.62
C LYS A 138 -1.32 9.68 2.27
N VAL A 139 -1.39 8.87 1.21
CA VAL A 139 -0.27 8.00 0.84
C VAL A 139 0.91 8.81 0.30
N ALA A 140 0.67 9.86 -0.50
CA ALA A 140 1.73 10.72 -1.03
C ALA A 140 2.60 11.31 0.10
N LYS A 141 1.95 11.86 1.14
CA LYS A 141 2.65 12.40 2.33
C LYS A 141 3.46 11.32 3.04
N ARG A 142 2.90 10.13 3.21
CA ARG A 142 3.58 9.03 3.88
C ARG A 142 4.78 8.51 3.09
N LEU A 143 4.66 8.35 1.76
CA LEU A 143 5.79 7.91 0.94
C LEU A 143 6.90 8.96 0.90
N MET A 144 6.56 10.25 0.93
CA MET A 144 7.54 11.33 1.09
C MET A 144 8.29 11.25 2.44
N GLU A 145 7.61 10.90 3.53
CA GLU A 145 8.26 10.67 4.82
C GLU A 145 9.17 9.43 4.79
N ILE A 146 8.75 8.35 4.13
CA ILE A 146 9.60 7.15 3.92
C ILE A 146 10.87 7.55 3.14
N GLU A 147 10.72 8.29 2.04
CA GLU A 147 11.86 8.76 1.24
C GLU A 147 12.85 9.60 2.06
N ALA A 148 12.33 10.54 2.85
CA ALA A 148 13.16 11.41 3.67
C ALA A 148 14.00 10.60 4.67
N ARG A 149 13.38 9.59 5.31
CA ARG A 149 14.07 8.68 6.24
C ARG A 149 15.19 7.90 5.54
N HIS A 150 14.95 7.38 4.35
CA HIS A 150 15.95 6.59 3.60
C HIS A 150 17.09 7.45 3.03
N ARG A 151 16.81 8.65 2.48
CA ARG A 151 17.84 9.49 1.85
C ARG A 151 18.66 10.32 2.83
N PHE A 152 18.01 10.85 3.87
CA PHE A 152 18.60 11.92 4.70
C PHE A 152 18.57 11.60 6.20
N GLY A 153 17.94 10.48 6.58
CA GLY A 153 17.77 10.08 7.97
C GLY A 153 16.51 10.65 8.63
N PRO A 154 16.17 10.18 9.84
CA PRO A 154 14.87 10.44 10.48
C PRO A 154 14.61 11.89 10.90
N SER A 155 15.64 12.74 10.92
CA SER A 155 15.55 14.12 11.41
C SER A 155 15.36 15.15 10.29
N VAL A 156 15.40 14.73 9.02
CA VAL A 156 15.26 15.65 7.88
C VAL A 156 13.82 15.61 7.39
N PRO A 157 13.12 16.76 7.37
CA PRO A 157 11.74 16.79 6.88
C PRO A 157 11.70 16.46 5.40
N ALA A 158 10.63 15.79 4.97
CA ALA A 158 10.42 15.50 3.57
C ALA A 158 10.32 16.78 2.74
N SER A 159 11.15 16.89 1.71
CA SER A 159 11.07 17.98 0.75
C SER A 159 10.23 17.53 -0.44
N PRO A 160 9.22 18.30 -0.86
CA PRO A 160 8.52 18.04 -2.11
C PRO A 160 9.47 18.18 -3.31
N PRO A 161 9.18 17.53 -4.45
CA PRO A 161 9.94 17.73 -5.67
C PRO A 161 9.84 19.18 -6.12
N SER A 162 10.92 19.69 -6.73
CA SER A 162 10.88 21.04 -7.31
C SER A 162 10.02 21.05 -8.58
N LYS A 163 9.58 22.24 -9.01
CA LYS A 163 8.84 22.36 -10.28
C LYS A 163 9.65 21.83 -11.46
N SER A 164 10.96 22.08 -11.50
CA SER A 164 11.82 21.56 -12.56
C SER A 164 11.91 20.03 -12.56
N ASP A 165 11.89 19.40 -11.39
CA ASP A 165 11.90 17.93 -11.28
C ASP A 165 10.59 17.34 -11.81
N VAL A 166 9.45 17.96 -11.45
CA VAL A 166 8.13 17.60 -11.99
C VAL A 166 8.08 17.79 -13.50
N ASP A 167 8.54 18.93 -14.02
CA ASP A 167 8.54 19.19 -15.46
C ASP A 167 9.48 18.22 -16.21
N ALA A 168 10.58 17.79 -15.60
CA ALA A 168 11.48 16.78 -16.17
C ALA A 168 10.82 15.40 -16.20
N PHE A 169 10.25 14.96 -15.08
CA PHE A 169 9.50 13.70 -14.99
C PHE A 169 8.37 13.64 -16.03
N LEU A 170 7.56 14.70 -16.16
CA LEU A 170 6.47 14.73 -17.14
C LEU A 170 6.97 14.65 -18.60
N LYS A 171 8.17 15.18 -18.90
CA LYS A 171 8.77 15.03 -20.24
C LYS A 171 9.22 13.59 -20.50
N ASP A 172 9.77 12.94 -19.48
CA ASP A 172 10.20 11.54 -19.58
C ASP A 172 8.99 10.61 -19.73
N GLU A 173 7.88 10.89 -19.04
CA GLU A 173 6.61 10.16 -19.18
C GLU A 173 6.09 10.16 -20.63
N ILE A 174 6.22 11.28 -21.36
CA ILE A 174 5.81 11.39 -22.77
C ILE A 174 6.63 10.45 -23.68
N GLN A 175 7.88 10.16 -23.30
CA GLN A 175 8.78 9.30 -24.07
C GLN A 175 8.77 7.83 -23.60
N SER A 176 8.07 7.52 -22.52
CA SER A 176 7.94 6.17 -21.99
C SER A 176 7.35 5.21 -23.03
N LYS A 177 7.82 3.97 -23.08
CA LYS A 177 7.34 2.93 -24.00
C LYS A 177 6.41 1.95 -23.30
#